data_AF-A0A820HVC2-F1
#
_entry.id   AF-A0A820HVC2-F1
#
_cell.length_a   1.000
_cell.length_b   1.000
_cell.length_c   1.000
_cell.angle_alpha   90.00
_cell.angle_beta   90.00
_cell.angle_gamma   90.00
#
_symmetry.space_group_name_H-M   'P 1'
#
loop_
_entity.id
_entity.type
_entity.pdbx_description
1 polymer ?
#
loop_
_entity_poly.entity_id
_entity_poly.type
_entity_poly.pdbx_seq_one_letter_code
_entity_poly.pdbx_strand_id
1 'polypeptide(L)' 'IYKVAPVNVNRCCVIMSDAVILSGSTLQGQNRILPITLVMKDDQLLPNTKWSGVPAQQIHQL' A
#
# COMPACT_ATOMS: atom_id res chain seq x y z
N ILE A 1 -7.19 -0.27 24.26
CA ILE A 1 -8.26 -0.04 23.24
C ILE A 1 -7.73 -0.58 21.92
N TYR A 2 -8.41 -1.55 21.31
CA TYR A 2 -8.06 -2.04 19.97
C TYR A 2 -8.59 -1.04 18.92
N LYS A 3 -7.72 -0.55 18.03
CA LYS A 3 -8.12 0.31 16.91
C LYS A 3 -8.33 -0.58 15.70
N VAL A 4 -9.57 -0.67 15.23
CA VAL A 4 -9.94 -1.38 13.99
C VAL A 4 -10.31 -0.32 12.97
N ALA A 5 -9.63 -0.34 11.82
CA ALA A 5 -9.94 0.52 10.68
C ALA A 5 -9.75 -0.29 9.39
N PRO A 6 -10.59 -0.09 8.36
CA PRO A 6 -10.53 -0.87 7.14
C PRO A 6 -9.24 -0.58 6.36
N VAL A 7 -8.84 -1.54 5.54
CA VAL A 7 -7.88 -1.32 4.44
C VAL A 7 -8.69 -1.27 3.15
N ASN A 8 -8.62 -0.17 2.42
CA ASN A 8 -9.35 0.01 1.17
C ASN A 8 -8.44 -0.31 -0.01
N VAL A 9 -8.71 -1.40 -0.72
CA VAL A 9 -7.97 -1.79 -1.94
C VAL A 9 -8.84 -1.55 -3.16
N ASN A 10 -8.54 -0.51 -3.94
CA ASN A 10 -9.28 -0.22 -5.17
C ASN A 10 -8.84 -1.09 -6.36
N ARG A 11 -9.48 -0.88 -7.51
CA ARG A 11 -9.32 -1.69 -8.71
C ARG A 11 -7.86 -1.76 -9.19
N CYS A 12 -7.51 -2.91 -9.75
CA CYS A 12 -6.24 -3.15 -10.43
C CYS A 12 -4.98 -2.96 -9.54
N CYS A 13 -5.11 -3.01 -8.21
CA CYS A 13 -3.94 -3.05 -7.34
C CYS A 13 -3.28 -4.43 -7.37
N VAL A 14 -1.97 -4.46 -7.26
CA VAL A 14 -1.16 -5.69 -7.10
C VAL A 14 -0.44 -5.58 -5.77
N ILE A 15 -0.69 -6.54 -4.87
CA ILE A 15 -0.01 -6.67 -3.58
C ILE A 15 0.85 -7.93 -3.68
N MET A 16 2.16 -7.76 -3.64
CA MET A 16 3.11 -8.87 -3.77
C MET A 16 3.41 -9.53 -2.41
N SER A 17 4.10 -10.67 -2.47
CA SER A 17 4.41 -11.50 -1.31
C SER A 17 5.01 -10.72 -0.15
N ASP A 18 4.57 -11.05 1.07
CA ASP A 18 5.09 -10.49 2.33
C ASP A 18 4.95 -8.97 2.47
N ALA A 19 4.16 -8.32 1.61
CA ALA A 19 3.74 -6.95 1.85
C ALA A 19 2.72 -6.88 3.00
N VAL A 20 2.91 -5.89 3.88
CA VAL A 20 2.02 -5.64 5.01
C VAL A 20 1.35 -4.28 4.80
N ILE A 21 0.02 -4.27 4.87
CA ILE A 21 -0.79 -3.07 4.73
C ILE A 21 -1.52 -2.80 6.03
N LEU A 22 -1.19 -1.69 6.69
CA LEU A 22 -1.75 -1.38 8.00
C LEU A 22 -3.13 -0.72 7.90
N SER A 23 -3.92 -0.91 8.96
CA SER A 23 -5.29 -0.41 9.13
C SER A 23 -5.43 1.08 8.78
N GLY A 24 -6.52 1.45 8.12
CA GLY A 24 -6.86 2.83 7.75
C GLY A 24 -6.28 3.28 6.40
N SER A 25 -5.40 2.50 5.80
CA SER A 25 -4.80 2.84 4.51
C SER A 25 -5.76 2.65 3.33
N THR A 26 -5.51 3.42 2.27
CA THR A 26 -6.22 3.34 1.00
C THR A 26 -5.23 3.25 -0.16
N LEU A 27 -5.40 2.20 -0.97
CA LEU A 27 -4.74 2.04 -2.26
C LEU A 27 -5.73 2.56 -3.31
N GLN A 28 -5.50 3.74 -3.89
CA GLN A 28 -6.49 4.44 -4.73
C GLN A 28 -6.70 3.83 -6.13
N GLY A 29 -5.86 2.86 -6.53
CA GLY A 29 -6.06 2.04 -7.73
C GLY A 29 -4.80 1.94 -8.59
N GLN A 30 -4.64 0.83 -9.32
CA GLN A 30 -3.44 0.58 -10.14
C GLN A 30 -2.12 0.69 -9.34
N ASN A 31 -2.16 0.54 -8.01
CA ASN A 31 -0.98 0.53 -7.17
C ASN A 31 -0.24 -0.80 -7.32
N ARG A 32 1.10 -0.76 -7.35
CA ARG A 32 1.94 -1.95 -7.28
C ARG A 32 2.77 -1.91 -5.99
N ILE A 33 2.39 -2.72 -5.01
CA ILE A 33 3.11 -2.88 -3.75
C ILE A 33 4.10 -4.03 -3.92
N LEU A 34 5.39 -3.71 -3.91
CA LEU A 34 6.47 -4.68 -4.09
C LEU A 34 6.62 -5.62 -2.89
N PRO A 35 7.36 -6.74 -3.03
CA PRO A 35 7.55 -7.66 -1.91
C PRO A 35 8.18 -6.98 -0.70
N ILE A 36 7.90 -7.48 0.51
CA ILE A 36 8.51 -7.00 1.76
C ILE A 36 8.32 -5.48 1.95
N THR A 37 7.15 -4.96 1.57
CA THR A 37 6.81 -3.53 1.68
C THR A 37 5.84 -3.30 2.83
N LEU A 38 6.06 -2.26 3.63
CA LEU A 38 5.17 -1.87 4.74
C LEU A 38 4.44 -0.55 4.41
N VAL A 39 3.15 -0.65 4.07
CA VAL A 39 2.26 0.53 3.96
C VAL A 39 1.77 0.90 5.35
N MET A 40 2.01 2.15 5.75
CA MET A 40 1.73 2.61 7.11
C MET A 40 0.23 2.85 7.34
N LYS A 41 -0.13 3.03 8.62
CA LYS A 41 -1.52 3.32 9.01
C LYS A 41 -1.97 4.63 8.38
N ASP A 42 -3.22 4.67 7.94
CA ASP A 42 -3.87 5.86 7.40
C ASP A 42 -3.25 6.42 6.09
N ASP A 43 -2.25 5.74 5.51
CA ASP A 43 -1.61 6.12 4.23
C ASP A 43 -2.61 6.17 3.07
N GLN A 44 -2.46 7.17 2.20
CA GLN A 44 -3.23 7.32 0.96
C GLN A 44 -2.30 7.19 -0.24
N LEU A 45 -2.27 6.03 -0.89
CA LEU A 45 -1.41 5.80 -2.04
C LEU A 45 -2.12 6.24 -3.31
N LEU A 46 -1.58 7.28 -3.96
CA LEU A 46 -2.12 7.84 -5.21
C LEU A 46 -2.24 6.78 -6.31
N PRO A 47 -3.18 6.88 -7.26
CA PRO A 47 -3.34 5.88 -8.30
C PRO A 47 -2.13 5.79 -9.22
N ASN A 48 -1.94 4.65 -9.89
CA ASN A 48 -0.86 4.44 -10.87
C ASN A 48 0.55 4.68 -10.29
N THR A 49 0.80 4.18 -9.09
CA THR A 49 2.09 4.31 -8.39
C THR A 49 2.67 2.96 -7.99
N LYS A 50 3.98 2.91 -7.83
CA LYS A 50 4.73 1.73 -7.40
C LYS A 50 5.42 2.03 -6.07
N TRP A 51 5.38 1.09 -5.13
CA TRP A 51 5.85 1.29 -3.76
C TRP A 51 6.75 0.15 -3.31
N SER A 52 7.81 0.49 -2.57
CA SER A 52 8.77 -0.47 -2.02
C SER A 52 9.31 -0.01 -0.66
N GLY A 53 9.72 -0.95 0.18
CA GLY A 53 10.49 -0.68 1.40
C GLY A 53 9.68 -0.67 2.69
N VAL A 54 10.38 -0.48 3.81
CA VAL A 54 9.83 -0.48 5.18
C VAL A 54 10.33 0.78 5.90
N PRO A 55 9.55 1.88 5.97
CA PRO A 55 8.22 2.09 5.39
C PRO A 55 8.24 2.20 3.85
N ALA A 56 7.07 2.00 3.24
CA ALA A 56 6.87 2.13 1.81
C ALA A 56 7.28 3.52 1.31
N GLN A 57 8.02 3.56 0.22
CA GLN A 57 8.38 4.76 -0.53
C GLN A 57 7.93 4.61 -1.98
N GLN A 58 7.40 5.68 -2.57
CA GLN A 58 7.05 5.68 -3.98
C GLN A 58 8.33 5.62 -4.81
N ILE A 59 8.37 4.74 -5.81
CA ILE A 59 9.48 4.60 -6.74
C ILE A 59 9.02 4.88 -8.17
N HIS A 60 9.88 5.51 -8.96
CA HIS A 60 9.64 5.74 -10.39
C HIS A 60 9.82 4.44 -11.20
N GLN A 61 9.10 4.32 -12.31
CA GLN A 61 9.39 3.31 -13.34
C GLN A 61 10.78 3.61 -13.95
N LEU A 62 11.60 2.57 -14.11
CA LEU A 62 12.69 2.57 -15.08
C LEU A 62 12.10 2.50 -16.49
#